data_AF-A0A3D2VDT0-F1
#
_entry.id   AF-A0A3D2VDT0-F1
#
_cell.length_a   1.000
_cell.length_b   1.000
_cell.length_c   1.000
_cell.angle_alpha   90.00
_cell.angle_beta   90.00
_cell.angle_gamma   90.00
#
_symmetry.space_group_name_H-M   'P 1'
#
loop_
_entity.id
_entity.type
_entity.pdbx_description
1 polymer ?
#
loop_
_entity_poly.entity_id
_entity_poly.type
_entity_poly.pdbx_seq_one_letter_code
_entity_poly.pdbx_strand_id
1 'polypeptide(L)'
;VIERDGLLFAYLGPPELRPPFPVFDTQTDEGVEKVPFSLSTPCNWLQIYENTQDPVHVVHLHSNVSGIQFGVASGVDQIIEYQDSPLGMINIQTREVDEFVWNRTVESILPNANQTGAIWEEAQSEKFFQRSSLLRWVVPLDNTSTRTIGWRYLSAELDPDHQGDRSQIGKESIDFIGQTATERSHEEAQRHPGDYEAQVSQGAIAIHGRENLASSDAGVARLRRLLSKQVTDLQAGNEPIPQAQQESEIVSTYTQDTVFRALLTADQRKAFGQAVAKTVISSGENSPEERVLMVKRTCETFEGT
;
A
#
# COMPACT_ATOMS: atom_id res chain seq x y z
N VAL A 1 -0.32 26.00 5.50
CA VAL A 1 -1.25 24.89 5.77
C VAL A 1 -2.25 24.85 4.63
N ILE A 2 -2.55 23.66 4.12
CA ILE A 2 -3.54 23.41 3.06
C ILE A 2 -4.54 22.40 3.61
N GLU A 3 -5.83 22.64 3.39
CA GLU A 3 -6.90 21.67 3.65
C GLU A 3 -7.25 20.94 2.35
N ARG A 4 -7.43 19.63 2.44
CA ARG A 4 -7.86 18.76 1.34
C ARG A 4 -8.76 17.67 1.88
N ASP A 5 -10.01 17.64 1.43
CA ASP A 5 -10.97 16.56 1.67
C ASP A 5 -10.99 16.09 3.16
N GLY A 6 -10.99 17.04 4.10
CA GLY A 6 -11.06 16.80 5.54
C GLY A 6 -9.72 16.58 6.25
N LEU A 7 -8.59 16.63 5.53
CA LEU A 7 -7.24 16.51 6.09
C LEU A 7 -6.48 17.85 6.00
N LEU A 8 -5.57 18.08 6.95
CA LEU A 8 -4.71 19.26 7.01
C LEU A 8 -3.26 18.90 6.76
N PHE A 9 -2.63 19.59 5.81
CA PHE A 9 -1.22 19.40 5.47
C PHE A 9 -0.42 20.68 5.76
N ALA A 10 0.74 20.49 6.38
CA ALA A 10 1.67 21.57 6.71
C ALA A 10 3.06 21.23 6.20
N TYR A 11 3.70 22.21 5.56
CA TYR A 11 5.11 22.15 5.22
C TYR A 11 5.88 22.90 6.32
N LEU A 12 6.85 22.21 6.92
CA LEU A 12 7.62 22.70 8.07
C LEU A 12 9.10 22.98 7.73
N GLY A 13 9.48 22.88 6.45
CA GLY A 13 10.81 23.21 5.98
C GLY A 13 10.98 24.68 5.57
N PRO A 14 12.12 25.05 4.96
CA PRO A 14 12.38 26.40 4.47
C PRO A 14 11.36 26.83 3.41
N PRO A 15 10.64 27.96 3.58
CA PRO A 15 9.51 28.35 2.73
C PRO A 15 9.81 28.41 1.23
N GLU A 16 11.04 28.78 0.86
CA GLU A 16 11.53 28.87 -0.51
C GLU A 16 11.72 27.51 -1.20
N LEU A 17 11.80 26.43 -0.41
CA LEU A 17 11.93 25.05 -0.88
C LEU A 17 10.61 24.29 -0.83
N ARG A 18 9.50 24.96 -0.49
CA ARG A 18 8.19 24.31 -0.38
C ARG A 18 7.81 23.68 -1.72
N PRO A 19 7.62 22.35 -1.80
CA PRO A 19 7.25 21.69 -3.04
C PRO A 19 5.78 21.99 -3.38
N PRO A 20 5.38 21.84 -4.66
CA PRO A 20 3.98 21.76 -5.03
C PRO A 20 3.24 20.68 -4.24
N PHE A 21 1.97 20.91 -3.94
CA PHE A 21 1.17 19.90 -3.23
C PHE A 21 0.84 18.74 -4.18
N PRO A 22 1.17 17.49 -3.83
CA PRO A 22 0.93 16.35 -4.70
C PRO A 22 -0.54 15.96 -4.73
N VAL A 23 -1.12 15.92 -5.93
CA VAL A 23 -2.45 15.33 -6.16
C VAL A 23 -2.25 14.03 -6.90
N PHE A 24 -2.50 12.90 -6.23
CA PHE A 24 -2.34 11.60 -6.86
C PHE A 24 -3.54 11.26 -7.76
N ASP A 25 -3.32 10.53 -8.84
CA ASP A 25 -4.36 10.06 -9.77
C ASP A 25 -5.58 9.43 -9.06
N THR A 26 -5.35 8.59 -8.04
CA THR A 26 -6.41 7.98 -7.21
C THR A 26 -7.29 8.99 -6.44
N GLN A 27 -6.80 10.20 -6.17
CA GLN A 27 -7.59 11.25 -5.50
C GLN A 27 -8.58 11.93 -6.47
N THR A 28 -8.35 11.77 -7.78
CA THR A 28 -9.11 12.42 -8.86
C THR A 28 -10.20 11.54 -9.45
N ASP A 29 -10.30 10.29 -9.01
CA ASP A 29 -11.33 9.36 -9.44
C ASP A 29 -12.71 9.79 -8.92
N GLU A 30 -13.58 10.25 -9.81
CA GLU A 30 -14.94 10.70 -9.49
C GLU A 30 -15.87 9.54 -9.08
N GLY A 31 -15.50 8.29 -9.40
CA GLY A 31 -16.24 7.09 -9.04
C GLY A 31 -16.01 6.61 -7.60
N VAL A 32 -15.17 7.31 -6.85
CA VAL A 32 -14.71 6.90 -5.52
C VAL A 32 -15.11 7.94 -4.46
N GLU A 33 -15.79 7.48 -3.40
CA GLU A 33 -15.95 8.29 -2.19
C GLU A 33 -14.66 8.27 -1.38
N LYS A 34 -14.16 9.46 -1.03
CA LYS A 34 -12.97 9.65 -0.20
C LYS A 34 -13.39 9.96 1.24
N VAL A 35 -13.14 9.03 2.15
CA VAL A 35 -13.50 9.21 3.57
C VAL A 35 -12.23 9.41 4.41
N PRO A 36 -12.02 10.58 5.03
CA PRO A 36 -10.81 10.85 5.80
C PRO A 36 -10.82 10.07 7.12
N PHE A 37 -9.66 9.57 7.50
CA PHE A 37 -9.47 8.85 8.77
C PHE A 37 -8.15 9.23 9.44
N SER A 38 -8.03 8.87 10.72
CA SER A 38 -6.75 8.97 11.43
C SER A 38 -6.59 7.88 12.48
N LEU A 39 -5.40 7.33 12.67
CA LEU A 39 -5.12 6.29 13.68
C LEU A 39 -3.87 6.67 14.48
N SER A 40 -3.90 6.48 15.80
CA SER A 40 -2.75 6.66 16.68
C SER A 40 -2.11 5.34 17.04
N THR A 41 -0.79 5.26 16.88
CA THR A 41 -0.02 4.06 17.25
C THR A 41 1.17 4.46 18.13
N PRO A 42 1.35 3.83 19.31
CA PRO A 42 2.41 4.18 20.26
C PRO A 42 3.75 3.51 19.90
N CYS A 43 4.19 3.68 18.65
CA CYS A 43 5.51 3.28 18.21
C CYS A 43 6.08 4.23 17.16
N ASN A 44 7.35 4.04 16.83
CA ASN A 44 8.04 4.77 15.77
C ASN A 44 7.34 4.56 14.41
N TRP A 45 7.30 5.62 13.60
CA TRP A 45 6.61 5.63 12.32
C TRP A 45 7.15 4.59 11.33
N LEU A 46 8.46 4.27 11.42
CA LEU A 46 9.10 3.36 10.49
C LEU A 46 8.57 1.93 10.63
N GLN A 47 8.22 1.49 11.86
CA GLN A 47 7.59 0.17 12.10
C GLN A 47 6.27 0.01 11.33
N ILE A 48 5.48 1.08 11.27
CA ILE A 48 4.18 1.09 10.59
C ILE A 48 4.38 1.21 9.07
N TYR A 49 5.38 1.98 8.65
CA TYR A 49 5.63 2.18 7.23
C TYR A 49 6.20 0.92 6.56
N GLU A 50 7.10 0.21 7.25
CA GLU A 50 7.73 -1.04 6.77
C GLU A 50 6.73 -2.18 6.54
N ASN A 51 5.64 -2.23 7.31
CA ASN A 51 4.52 -3.16 7.12
C ASN A 51 3.99 -3.15 5.67
N THR A 52 4.04 -1.99 4.99
CA THR A 52 3.65 -1.86 3.58
C THR A 52 4.46 -2.76 2.64
N GLN A 53 5.75 -2.95 2.93
CA GLN A 53 6.70 -3.69 2.09
C GLN A 53 7.09 -5.05 2.67
N ASP A 54 6.25 -5.56 3.58
CA ASP A 54 6.28 -6.93 4.07
C ASP A 54 4.97 -7.63 3.68
N PRO A 55 4.73 -8.03 2.42
CA PRO A 55 3.51 -8.75 2.07
C PRO A 55 3.43 -10.17 2.68
N VAL A 56 4.52 -10.67 3.29
CA VAL A 56 4.56 -12.01 3.89
C VAL A 56 3.69 -12.06 5.15
N HIS A 57 3.64 -10.97 5.95
CA HIS A 57 2.78 -10.96 7.15
C HIS A 57 1.31 -11.16 6.81
N VAL A 58 0.83 -10.82 5.60
CA VAL A 58 -0.58 -10.98 5.21
C VAL A 58 -1.04 -12.42 5.36
N VAL A 59 -0.25 -13.37 4.86
CA VAL A 59 -0.56 -14.81 4.92
C VAL A 59 -0.46 -15.32 6.36
N HIS A 60 0.51 -14.84 7.12
CA HIS A 60 0.76 -15.34 8.47
C HIS A 60 -0.17 -14.71 9.51
N LEU A 61 -0.16 -13.39 9.62
CA LEU A 61 -0.93 -12.63 10.60
C LEU A 61 -2.44 -12.68 10.28
N HIS A 62 -2.82 -12.32 9.04
CA HIS A 62 -4.22 -12.11 8.67
C HIS A 62 -4.91 -13.35 8.07
N SER A 63 -4.32 -14.53 8.24
CA SER A 63 -4.94 -15.81 7.88
C SER A 63 -4.51 -16.94 8.82
N ASN A 64 -3.23 -17.33 8.80
CA ASN A 64 -2.77 -18.52 9.50
C ASN A 64 -2.83 -18.42 11.04
N VAL A 65 -2.55 -17.23 11.60
CA VAL A 65 -2.50 -17.00 13.04
C VAL A 65 -3.83 -16.45 13.55
N SER A 66 -4.36 -15.40 12.92
CA SER A 66 -5.51 -14.65 13.47
C SER A 66 -6.84 -14.96 12.79
N GLY A 67 -6.88 -15.96 11.90
CA GLY A 67 -8.01 -16.19 11.02
C GLY A 67 -8.06 -15.18 9.87
N ILE A 68 -9.04 -15.36 8.97
CA ILE A 68 -9.21 -14.54 7.76
C ILE A 68 -9.67 -13.13 8.17
N GLN A 69 -8.77 -12.15 8.10
CA GLN A 69 -9.06 -10.73 8.43
C GLN A 69 -9.22 -9.85 7.18
N PHE A 70 -8.61 -10.28 6.07
CA PHE A 70 -8.81 -9.75 4.72
C PHE A 70 -9.41 -10.87 3.86
N GLY A 71 -10.01 -10.57 2.71
CA GLY A 71 -10.68 -11.59 1.87
C GLY A 71 -9.86 -12.89 1.73
N VAL A 72 -10.52 -14.04 1.64
CA VAL A 72 -9.93 -15.39 1.72
C VAL A 72 -8.73 -15.55 0.79
N ALA A 73 -8.85 -15.02 -0.44
CA ALA A 73 -7.77 -15.06 -1.43
C ALA A 73 -6.45 -14.40 -0.96
N SER A 74 -6.52 -13.43 -0.03
CA SER A 74 -5.34 -12.75 0.53
C SER A 74 -4.45 -13.69 1.35
N GLY A 75 -5.01 -14.78 1.88
CA GLY A 75 -4.30 -15.82 2.64
C GLY A 75 -3.61 -16.88 1.79
N VAL A 76 -3.68 -16.80 0.46
CA VAL A 76 -3.04 -17.75 -0.45
C VAL A 76 -1.55 -17.46 -0.60
N ASP A 77 -0.74 -18.52 -0.75
CA ASP A 77 0.69 -18.41 -1.01
C ASP A 77 0.97 -17.59 -2.27
N GLN A 78 2.04 -16.81 -2.25
CA GLN A 78 2.29 -15.75 -3.22
C GLN A 78 3.74 -15.71 -3.66
N ILE A 79 3.93 -15.48 -4.96
CA ILE A 79 5.24 -15.08 -5.48
C ILE A 79 5.38 -13.58 -5.24
N ILE A 80 6.39 -13.22 -4.45
CA ILE A 80 6.65 -11.83 -4.07
C ILE A 80 7.91 -11.33 -4.77
N GLU A 81 7.79 -10.18 -5.44
CA GLU A 81 8.89 -9.45 -6.04
C GLU A 81 8.82 -7.97 -5.69
N TYR A 82 9.89 -7.23 -6.00
CA TYR A 82 10.00 -5.82 -5.65
C TYR A 82 10.66 -5.03 -6.79
N GLN A 83 10.14 -3.84 -7.05
CA GLN A 83 10.66 -2.93 -8.08
C GLN A 83 10.59 -1.48 -7.60
N ASP A 84 11.50 -0.63 -8.07
CA ASP A 84 11.38 0.81 -7.82
C ASP A 84 10.23 1.38 -8.66
N SER A 85 9.46 2.29 -8.07
CA SER A 85 8.51 3.15 -8.78
C SER A 85 9.09 4.56 -8.87
N PRO A 86 8.55 5.42 -9.75
CA PRO A 86 8.93 6.84 -9.79
C PRO A 86 8.80 7.58 -8.45
N LEU A 87 7.95 7.10 -7.52
CA LEU A 87 7.73 7.73 -6.22
C LEU A 87 8.39 6.98 -5.04
N GLY A 88 9.00 5.82 -5.29
CA GLY A 88 9.55 4.97 -4.24
C GLY A 88 9.71 3.53 -4.71
N MET A 89 8.87 2.63 -4.20
CA MET A 89 8.90 1.23 -4.60
C MET A 89 7.54 0.56 -4.52
N ILE A 90 7.40 -0.52 -5.29
CA ILE A 90 6.28 -1.45 -5.22
C ILE A 90 6.76 -2.83 -4.78
N ASN A 91 5.96 -3.51 -3.98
CA ASN A 91 5.95 -4.97 -3.99
C ASN A 91 4.97 -5.47 -5.04
N ILE A 92 5.26 -6.63 -5.60
CA ILE A 92 4.50 -7.31 -6.65
C ILE A 92 4.15 -8.67 -6.07
N GLN A 93 2.86 -8.96 -5.97
CA GLN A 93 2.34 -10.19 -5.39
C GLN A 93 1.54 -10.91 -6.48
N THR A 94 1.97 -12.11 -6.87
CA THR A 94 1.22 -12.94 -7.81
C THR A 94 0.73 -14.22 -7.13
N ARG A 95 -0.58 -14.41 -7.15
CA ARG A 95 -1.31 -15.55 -6.57
C ARG A 95 -2.02 -16.35 -7.66
N GLU A 96 -2.20 -17.63 -7.40
CA GLU A 96 -3.14 -18.49 -8.13
C GLU A 96 -4.37 -18.66 -7.25
N VAL A 97 -5.55 -18.34 -7.76
CA VAL A 97 -6.84 -18.47 -7.06
C VAL A 97 -7.80 -19.16 -8.01
N ASP A 98 -8.08 -20.44 -7.75
CA ASP A 98 -8.87 -21.30 -8.63
C ASP A 98 -8.36 -21.28 -10.10
N GLU A 99 -9.14 -20.70 -11.01
CA GLU A 99 -8.83 -20.56 -12.45
C GLU A 99 -8.21 -19.20 -12.82
N PHE A 100 -7.91 -18.37 -11.82
CA PHE A 100 -7.41 -17.02 -11.99
C PHE A 100 -5.97 -16.86 -11.49
N VAL A 101 -5.24 -15.98 -12.17
CA VAL A 101 -4.00 -15.40 -11.66
C VAL A 101 -4.32 -13.98 -11.19
N TRP A 102 -4.03 -13.72 -9.92
CA TRP A 102 -4.21 -12.42 -9.32
C TRP A 102 -2.85 -11.76 -9.10
N ASN A 103 -2.60 -10.65 -9.80
CA ASN A 103 -1.44 -9.80 -9.61
C ASN A 103 -1.83 -8.50 -8.90
N ARG A 104 -1.23 -8.29 -7.72
CA ARG A 104 -1.35 -7.07 -6.92
C ARG A 104 -0.01 -6.34 -6.87
N THR A 105 -0.05 -5.02 -6.99
CA THR A 105 1.07 -4.17 -6.60
C THR A 105 0.67 -3.25 -5.46
N VAL A 106 1.55 -3.08 -4.48
CA VAL A 106 1.36 -2.19 -3.32
C VAL A 106 2.53 -1.22 -3.25
N GLU A 107 2.23 0.07 -3.29
CA GLU A 107 3.23 1.13 -3.40
C GLU A 107 3.55 1.80 -2.06
N SER A 108 4.85 1.89 -1.77
CA SER A 108 5.42 2.84 -0.81
C SER A 108 5.88 4.09 -1.55
N ILE A 109 5.18 5.18 -1.31
CA ILE A 109 5.43 6.52 -1.83
C ILE A 109 6.30 7.26 -0.79
N LEU A 110 7.55 7.55 -1.15
CA LEU A 110 8.48 8.17 -0.22
C LEU A 110 8.06 9.61 0.13
N PRO A 111 8.30 10.06 1.38
CA PRO A 111 9.04 9.35 2.42
C PRO A 111 8.19 8.46 3.34
N ASN A 112 6.87 8.64 3.37
CA ASN A 112 6.04 8.05 4.43
C ASN A 112 4.58 7.80 4.03
N ALA A 113 4.29 7.73 2.73
CA ALA A 113 2.95 7.47 2.23
C ALA A 113 2.86 6.08 1.60
N ASN A 114 1.69 5.46 1.63
CA ASN A 114 1.45 4.25 0.88
C ASN A 114 0.01 4.15 0.38
N GLN A 115 -0.14 3.28 -0.60
CA GLN A 115 -1.43 2.85 -1.10
C GLN A 115 -1.57 1.34 -1.01
N THR A 116 -2.80 0.85 -0.90
CA THR A 116 -3.10 -0.59 -0.95
C THR A 116 -4.26 -0.87 -1.88
N GLY A 117 -4.32 -2.08 -2.45
CA GLY A 117 -5.40 -2.54 -3.33
C GLY A 117 -6.71 -2.78 -2.58
N ALA A 118 -7.69 -3.44 -3.18
CA ALA A 118 -8.98 -3.77 -2.52
C ALA A 118 -8.80 -4.57 -1.21
N ILE A 119 -9.50 -4.20 -0.15
CA ILE A 119 -9.37 -4.84 1.19
C ILE A 119 -9.94 -6.26 1.18
N TRP A 120 -11.04 -6.47 0.48
CA TRP A 120 -11.77 -7.75 0.42
C TRP A 120 -11.73 -8.37 -0.98
N GLU A 121 -10.58 -8.29 -1.65
CA GLU A 121 -10.40 -8.95 -2.93
C GLU A 121 -10.47 -10.48 -2.80
N GLU A 122 -11.30 -11.12 -3.62
CA GLU A 122 -11.47 -12.57 -3.68
C GLU A 122 -11.07 -13.18 -5.04
N ALA A 123 -10.64 -12.36 -6.00
CA ALA A 123 -10.19 -12.74 -7.33
C ALA A 123 -11.21 -13.61 -8.11
N GLN A 124 -12.51 -13.35 -7.96
CA GLN A 124 -13.60 -14.15 -8.54
C GLN A 124 -14.00 -13.77 -9.97
N SER A 125 -13.55 -12.60 -10.45
CA SER A 125 -13.86 -12.09 -11.78
C SER A 125 -12.68 -11.35 -12.37
N GLU A 126 -12.57 -11.37 -13.70
CA GLU A 126 -11.50 -10.62 -14.38
C GLU A 126 -11.62 -9.12 -14.11
N LYS A 127 -10.48 -8.53 -13.80
CA LYS A 127 -10.32 -7.09 -13.61
C LYS A 127 -8.94 -6.68 -14.07
N PHE A 128 -8.82 -5.48 -14.61
CA PHE A 128 -7.56 -4.99 -15.13
C PHE A 128 -7.30 -3.62 -14.53
N PHE A 129 -6.18 -3.50 -13.83
CA PHE A 129 -5.73 -2.23 -13.28
C PHE A 129 -6.72 -1.57 -12.30
N GLN A 130 -7.45 -2.36 -11.51
CA GLN A 130 -8.30 -1.84 -10.45
C GLN A 130 -7.43 -1.06 -9.45
N ARG A 131 -7.87 0.14 -9.07
CA ARG A 131 -7.04 1.09 -8.32
C ARG A 131 -7.05 0.82 -6.81
N SER A 132 -6.57 1.80 -6.05
CA SER A 132 -6.34 1.67 -4.62
C SER A 132 -7.60 1.85 -3.79
N SER A 133 -7.68 1.16 -2.66
CA SER A 133 -8.75 1.31 -1.66
C SER A 133 -8.36 2.23 -0.50
N LEU A 134 -7.11 2.68 -0.44
CA LEU A 134 -6.58 3.44 0.69
C LEU A 134 -5.36 4.25 0.25
N LEU A 135 -5.32 5.53 0.60
CA LEU A 135 -4.11 6.34 0.58
C LEU A 135 -3.85 6.85 2.00
N ARG A 136 -2.67 6.56 2.56
CA ARG A 136 -2.33 6.98 3.92
C ARG A 136 -0.91 7.53 4.02
N TRP A 137 -0.71 8.46 4.94
CA TRP A 137 0.59 8.95 5.41
C TRP A 137 0.81 8.50 6.85
N VAL A 138 2.00 7.98 7.11
CA VAL A 138 2.47 7.56 8.41
C VAL A 138 3.30 8.70 9.00
N VAL A 139 2.65 9.57 9.78
CA VAL A 139 3.24 10.85 10.23
C VAL A 139 3.87 10.69 11.61
N PRO A 140 5.19 10.87 11.77
CA PRO A 140 5.80 10.88 13.08
C PRO A 140 5.32 12.10 13.88
N LEU A 141 4.75 11.87 15.06
CA LEU A 141 4.48 12.93 16.03
C LEU A 141 5.72 13.20 16.88
N ASP A 142 6.40 12.12 17.28
CA ASP A 142 7.70 12.12 17.94
C ASP A 142 8.43 10.79 17.64
N ASN A 143 9.51 10.49 18.37
CA ASN A 143 10.31 9.27 18.14
C ASN A 143 9.58 7.96 18.48
N THR A 144 8.52 8.03 19.29
CA THR A 144 7.80 6.89 19.90
C THR A 144 6.31 6.89 19.62
N SER A 145 5.80 7.89 18.90
CA SER A 145 4.38 8.10 18.65
C SER A 145 4.15 8.44 17.19
N THR A 146 3.19 7.77 16.57
CA THR A 146 2.85 7.98 15.17
C THR A 146 1.36 8.27 15.00
N ARG A 147 1.06 9.14 14.04
CA ARG A 147 -0.28 9.40 13.54
C ARG A 147 -0.36 8.96 12.09
N THR A 148 -1.13 7.93 11.81
CA THR A 148 -1.56 7.64 10.44
C THR A 148 -2.73 8.54 10.10
N ILE A 149 -2.68 9.22 8.95
CA ILE A 149 -3.83 9.95 8.38
C ILE A 149 -4.01 9.51 6.94
N GLY A 150 -5.22 9.60 6.40
CA GLY A 150 -5.43 9.23 5.00
C GLY A 150 -6.88 9.28 4.58
N TRP A 151 -7.11 8.79 3.38
CA TRP A 151 -8.44 8.54 2.84
C TRP A 151 -8.63 7.05 2.59
N ARG A 152 -9.76 6.54 3.09
CA ARG A 152 -10.32 5.26 2.68
C ARG A 152 -11.21 5.53 1.45
N TYR A 153 -10.95 4.79 0.38
CA TYR A 153 -11.62 4.92 -0.91
C TYR A 153 -12.72 3.87 -1.04
N LEU A 154 -13.98 4.32 -1.10
CA LEU A 154 -15.14 3.44 -1.23
C LEU A 154 -15.75 3.58 -2.63
N SER A 155 -15.90 2.45 -3.33
CA SER A 155 -16.63 2.38 -4.59
C SER A 155 -17.16 0.96 -4.80
N ALA A 156 -18.19 0.84 -5.63
CA ALA A 156 -18.74 -0.48 -6.00
C ALA A 156 -17.73 -1.33 -6.80
N GLU A 157 -16.73 -0.71 -7.44
CA GLU A 157 -15.68 -1.44 -8.13
C GLU A 157 -14.69 -2.08 -7.15
N LEU A 158 -14.25 -1.32 -6.13
CA LEU A 158 -13.29 -1.78 -5.11
C LEU A 158 -13.90 -2.76 -4.11
N ASP A 159 -15.22 -2.70 -3.92
CA ASP A 159 -15.96 -3.49 -2.94
C ASP A 159 -17.36 -3.84 -3.50
N PRO A 160 -17.44 -4.79 -4.45
CA PRO A 160 -18.68 -5.16 -5.12
C PRO A 160 -19.71 -5.82 -4.18
N ASP A 161 -19.25 -6.39 -3.08
CA ASP A 161 -20.09 -7.05 -2.07
C ASP A 161 -20.51 -6.11 -0.92
N HIS A 162 -20.14 -4.83 -0.99
CA HIS A 162 -20.50 -3.80 -0.02
C HIS A 162 -20.11 -4.16 1.43
N GLN A 163 -18.92 -4.74 1.61
CA GLN A 163 -18.37 -5.10 2.91
C GLN A 163 -17.86 -3.88 3.70
N GLY A 164 -17.49 -2.81 3.01
CA GLY A 164 -17.02 -1.57 3.59
C GLY A 164 -18.11 -0.80 4.33
N ASP A 165 -17.79 -0.38 5.54
CA ASP A 165 -18.70 0.37 6.39
C ASP A 165 -18.21 1.80 6.60
N ARG A 166 -18.78 2.72 5.83
CA ARG A 166 -18.53 4.15 5.93
C ARG A 166 -18.68 4.70 7.36
N SER A 167 -19.62 4.16 8.15
CA SER A 167 -19.89 4.65 9.50
C SER A 167 -18.77 4.33 10.50
N GLN A 168 -17.89 3.39 10.16
CA GLN A 168 -16.73 2.98 10.95
C GLN A 168 -15.42 3.68 10.53
N ILE A 169 -15.47 4.61 9.57
CA ILE A 169 -14.28 5.33 9.11
C ILE A 169 -14.26 6.74 9.69
N GLY A 170 -13.15 7.10 10.34
CA GLY A 170 -12.98 8.46 10.83
C GLY A 170 -11.82 8.63 11.80
N LYS A 171 -12.04 9.47 12.80
CA LYS A 171 -11.04 9.72 13.83
C LYS A 171 -10.90 8.50 14.76
N GLU A 172 -9.68 7.98 14.84
CA GLU A 172 -9.30 6.77 15.58
C GLU A 172 -10.12 5.53 15.17
N SER A 173 -10.49 5.43 13.89
CA SER A 173 -11.31 4.32 13.38
C SER A 173 -11.14 4.11 11.88
N ILE A 174 -11.18 2.85 11.46
CA ILE A 174 -11.25 2.42 10.06
C ILE A 174 -12.10 1.13 9.95
N ASP A 175 -12.61 0.84 8.77
CA ASP A 175 -13.62 -0.20 8.48
C ASP A 175 -13.08 -1.63 8.43
N PHE A 176 -11.84 -1.85 8.86
CA PHE A 176 -11.24 -3.18 8.96
C PHE A 176 -10.48 -3.33 10.27
N ILE A 177 -10.49 -4.56 10.77
CA ILE A 177 -9.98 -4.90 12.09
C ILE A 177 -8.44 -4.90 12.12
N GLY A 178 -7.90 -4.93 13.33
CA GLY A 178 -6.48 -5.03 13.60
C GLY A 178 -5.76 -3.70 13.66
N GLN A 179 -6.46 -2.56 13.66
CA GLN A 179 -5.83 -1.26 13.35
C GLN A 179 -5.73 -0.33 14.55
N THR A 180 -6.49 -0.57 15.61
CA THR A 180 -6.51 0.28 16.81
C THR A 180 -6.41 -0.51 18.11
N ALA A 181 -6.07 0.17 19.20
CA ALA A 181 -5.98 -0.42 20.54
C ALA A 181 -7.34 -0.76 21.17
N THR A 182 -8.43 -0.15 20.68
CA THR A 182 -9.70 -0.06 21.41
C THR A 182 -10.86 -0.76 20.71
N GLU A 183 -10.68 -1.20 19.47
CA GLU A 183 -11.71 -1.91 18.69
C GLU A 183 -12.07 -3.29 19.24
N ARG A 184 -11.20 -3.91 20.05
CA ARG A 184 -11.34 -5.28 20.54
C ARG A 184 -10.91 -5.40 22.00
N SER A 185 -11.42 -6.41 22.70
CA SER A 185 -10.95 -6.70 24.06
C SER A 185 -9.49 -7.17 24.05
N HIS A 186 -8.79 -7.00 25.18
CA HIS A 186 -7.41 -7.48 25.29
C HIS A 186 -7.28 -8.99 25.02
N GLU A 187 -8.24 -9.78 25.47
CA GLU A 187 -8.25 -11.23 25.25
C GLU A 187 -8.43 -11.60 23.77
N GLU A 188 -9.33 -10.90 23.06
CA GLU A 188 -9.51 -11.10 21.62
C GLU A 188 -8.29 -10.65 20.82
N ALA A 189 -7.74 -9.48 21.14
CA ALA A 189 -6.53 -8.95 20.51
C ALA A 189 -5.30 -9.87 20.74
N GLN A 190 -5.21 -10.51 21.91
CA GLN A 190 -4.16 -11.50 22.18
C GLN A 190 -4.34 -12.80 21.39
N ARG A 191 -5.58 -13.26 21.21
CA ARG A 191 -5.87 -14.52 20.48
C ARG A 191 -5.82 -14.35 18.96
N HIS A 192 -6.22 -13.19 18.46
CA HIS A 192 -6.32 -12.90 17.02
C HIS A 192 -5.65 -11.54 16.73
N PRO A 193 -4.33 -11.40 16.94
CA PRO A 193 -3.66 -10.12 16.77
C PRO A 193 -3.80 -9.58 15.33
N GLY A 194 -3.87 -8.26 15.20
CA GLY A 194 -3.77 -7.57 13.93
C GLY A 194 -2.47 -6.76 13.84
N ASP A 195 -2.43 -5.84 12.88
CA ASP A 195 -1.29 -4.95 12.65
C ASP A 195 -0.91 -4.16 13.91
N TYR A 196 -1.90 -3.62 14.63
CA TYR A 196 -1.67 -2.82 15.83
C TYR A 196 -0.89 -3.60 16.88
N GLU A 197 -1.35 -4.81 17.23
CA GLU A 197 -0.65 -5.65 18.21
C GLU A 197 0.74 -6.04 17.72
N ALA A 198 0.86 -6.46 16.45
CA ALA A 198 2.13 -6.89 15.87
C ALA A 198 3.17 -5.75 15.87
N GLN A 199 2.78 -4.55 15.44
CA GLN A 199 3.65 -3.38 15.35
C GLN A 199 4.04 -2.86 16.73
N VAL A 200 3.08 -2.70 17.64
CA VAL A 200 3.34 -2.17 19.00
C VAL A 200 4.16 -3.14 19.85
N SER A 201 4.00 -4.46 19.66
CA SER A 201 4.75 -5.47 20.41
C SER A 201 6.26 -5.47 20.13
N GLN A 202 6.72 -4.86 19.02
CA GLN A 202 8.14 -4.66 18.73
C GLN A 202 8.80 -3.63 19.68
N GLY A 203 7.98 -2.91 20.45
CA GLY A 203 8.38 -1.83 21.35
C GLY A 203 8.11 -0.45 20.76
N ALA A 204 8.34 0.59 21.57
CA ALA A 204 8.15 1.97 21.15
C ALA A 204 9.10 2.37 19.99
N ILE A 205 10.30 1.76 19.95
CA ILE A 205 11.24 1.83 18.83
C ILE A 205 11.83 0.42 18.65
N ALA A 206 11.64 -0.16 17.47
CA ALA A 206 12.23 -1.43 17.10
C ALA A 206 13.77 -1.34 17.13
N ILE A 207 14.42 -2.34 17.74
CA ILE A 207 15.89 -2.39 17.87
C ILE A 207 16.45 -3.19 16.69
N HIS A 208 16.82 -2.50 15.60
CA HIS A 208 17.31 -3.16 14.38
C HIS A 208 18.52 -4.09 14.61
N GLY A 209 19.38 -3.80 15.59
CA GLY A 209 20.51 -4.66 15.95
C GLY A 209 20.13 -6.04 16.50
N ARG A 210 18.84 -6.28 16.79
CA ARG A 210 18.29 -7.58 17.23
C ARG A 210 17.60 -8.35 16.10
N GLU A 211 17.45 -7.75 14.93
CA GLU A 211 16.79 -8.36 13.79
C GLU A 211 17.74 -9.32 13.06
N ASN A 212 17.17 -10.38 12.48
CA ASN A 212 17.87 -11.32 11.62
C ASN A 212 17.12 -11.40 10.30
N LEU A 213 17.43 -10.48 9.38
CA LEU A 213 16.72 -10.39 8.11
C LEU A 213 16.97 -11.64 7.25
N ALA A 214 15.90 -12.20 6.72
CA ALA A 214 15.87 -13.29 5.76
C ALA A 214 15.56 -12.77 4.35
N SER A 215 15.55 -13.67 3.36
CA SER A 215 15.20 -13.31 1.97
C SER A 215 13.77 -12.78 1.82
N SER A 216 12.85 -13.18 2.72
CA SER A 216 11.49 -12.64 2.79
C SER A 216 11.47 -11.13 3.09
N ASP A 217 12.47 -10.62 3.83
CA ASP A 217 12.56 -9.21 4.24
C ASP A 217 13.19 -8.30 3.18
N ALA A 218 13.33 -8.79 1.94
CA ALA A 218 13.96 -8.04 0.85
C ALA A 218 13.25 -6.70 0.60
N GLY A 219 11.93 -6.63 0.78
CA GLY A 219 11.12 -5.40 0.67
C GLY A 219 11.47 -4.39 1.75
N VAL A 220 11.42 -4.80 3.02
CA VAL A 220 11.83 -3.98 4.18
C VAL A 220 13.25 -3.47 4.02
N ALA A 221 14.20 -4.35 3.67
CA ALA A 221 15.59 -3.97 3.45
C ALA A 221 15.75 -2.98 2.28
N ARG A 222 14.94 -3.08 1.21
CA ARG A 222 14.94 -2.14 0.09
C ARG A 222 14.38 -0.77 0.52
N LEU A 223 13.25 -0.75 1.22
CA LEU A 223 12.63 0.48 1.71
C LEU A 223 13.58 1.27 2.63
N ARG A 224 14.22 0.58 3.59
CA ARG A 224 15.23 1.17 4.48
C ARG A 224 16.40 1.78 3.71
N ARG A 225 16.86 1.12 2.64
CA ARG A 225 17.94 1.64 1.78
C ARG A 225 17.52 2.89 1.02
N LEU A 226 16.30 2.92 0.47
CA LEU A 226 15.75 4.10 -0.20
C LEU A 226 15.65 5.30 0.76
N LEU A 227 15.11 5.09 1.95
CA LEU A 227 15.02 6.13 2.98
C LEU A 227 16.39 6.61 3.45
N SER A 228 17.31 5.68 3.73
CA SER A 228 18.67 6.03 4.17
C SER A 228 19.41 6.85 3.11
N LYS A 229 19.20 6.53 1.82
CA LYS A 229 19.75 7.31 0.72
C LYS A 229 19.19 8.73 0.70
N GLN A 230 17.87 8.92 0.79
CA GLN A 230 17.26 10.25 0.84
C GLN A 230 17.79 11.08 2.01
N VAL A 231 17.96 10.47 3.19
CA VAL A 231 18.55 11.14 4.36
C VAL A 231 20.00 11.55 4.10
N THR A 232 20.80 10.66 3.51
CA THR A 232 22.21 10.93 3.18
C THR A 232 22.34 12.04 2.15
N ASP A 233 21.50 12.03 1.10
CA ASP A 233 21.49 13.04 0.05
C ASP A 233 21.11 14.41 0.62
N LEU A 234 20.10 14.48 1.49
CA LEU A 234 19.70 15.70 2.19
C LEU A 234 20.82 16.25 3.08
N GLN A 235 21.53 15.39 3.82
CA GLN A 235 22.68 15.80 4.62
C GLN A 235 23.83 16.35 3.78
N ALA A 236 23.95 15.91 2.52
CA ALA A 236 24.91 16.44 1.56
C ALA A 236 24.43 17.74 0.86
N GLY A 237 23.24 18.24 1.19
CA GLY A 237 22.66 19.46 0.62
C GLY A 237 21.88 19.24 -0.69
N ASN A 238 21.55 17.99 -1.03
CA ASN A 238 20.69 17.69 -2.16
C ASN A 238 19.24 17.56 -1.67
N GLU A 239 18.39 18.50 -2.07
CA GLU A 239 16.97 18.46 -1.70
C GLU A 239 16.26 17.23 -2.28
N PRO A 240 15.29 16.63 -1.55
CA PRO A 240 14.48 15.55 -2.07
C PRO A 240 13.74 15.97 -3.34
N ILE A 241 13.67 15.06 -4.31
CA ILE A 241 12.82 15.25 -5.49
C ILE A 241 11.37 15.36 -5.02
N PRO A 242 10.65 16.44 -5.39
CA PRO A 242 9.25 16.58 -5.00
C PRO A 242 8.39 15.55 -5.72
N GLN A 243 7.33 15.09 -5.05
CA GLN A 243 6.37 14.13 -5.64
C GLN A 243 5.63 14.72 -6.85
N ALA A 244 5.33 16.02 -6.82
CA ALA A 244 4.81 16.79 -7.94
C ALA A 244 5.84 17.84 -8.37
N GLN A 245 6.05 18.00 -9.67
CA GLN A 245 6.93 18.99 -10.26
C GLN A 245 6.23 20.35 -10.42
N GLN A 246 4.90 20.36 -10.58
CA GLN A 246 4.10 21.56 -10.80
C GLN A 246 2.85 21.60 -9.93
N GLU A 247 2.35 22.80 -9.67
CA GLU A 247 1.08 22.98 -8.96
C GLU A 247 -0.08 22.40 -9.79
N SER A 248 -0.97 21.67 -9.14
CA SER A 248 -2.12 20.98 -9.78
C SER A 248 -1.74 19.86 -10.76
N GLU A 249 -0.48 19.42 -10.76
CA GLU A 249 -0.08 18.19 -11.45
C GLU A 249 -0.80 16.97 -10.84
N ILE A 250 -1.35 16.12 -11.70
CA ILE A 250 -1.87 14.81 -11.32
C ILE A 250 -0.71 13.82 -11.41
N VAL A 251 -0.28 13.33 -10.26
CA VAL A 251 0.85 12.41 -10.11
C VAL A 251 0.35 10.97 -10.17
N SER A 252 0.85 10.21 -11.14
CA SER A 252 0.47 8.80 -11.30
C SER A 252 1.02 7.92 -10.19
N THR A 253 0.19 7.00 -9.71
CA THR A 253 0.56 5.99 -8.70
C THR A 253 0.45 4.58 -9.25
N TYR A 254 1.03 3.61 -8.55
CA TYR A 254 1.36 2.29 -9.11
C TYR A 254 0.82 1.12 -8.29
N THR A 255 -0.06 1.37 -7.32
CA THR A 255 -0.84 0.34 -6.62
C THR A 255 -2.00 -0.12 -7.49
N GLN A 256 -2.18 -1.42 -7.70
CA GLN A 256 -3.32 -1.95 -8.46
C GLN A 256 -3.62 -3.42 -8.15
N ASP A 257 -4.81 -3.86 -8.55
CA ASP A 257 -5.23 -5.26 -8.64
C ASP A 257 -5.59 -5.63 -10.09
N THR A 258 -5.02 -6.72 -10.58
CA THR A 258 -5.36 -7.34 -11.87
C THR A 258 -5.63 -8.82 -11.65
N VAL A 259 -6.80 -9.28 -12.10
CA VAL A 259 -7.23 -10.68 -12.04
C VAL A 259 -7.51 -11.13 -13.45
N PHE A 260 -6.84 -12.20 -13.88
CA PHE A 260 -6.92 -12.68 -15.25
C PHE A 260 -7.10 -14.19 -15.26
N ARG A 261 -8.01 -14.70 -16.10
CA ARG A 261 -8.26 -16.13 -16.20
C ARG A 261 -7.11 -16.82 -16.94
N ALA A 262 -6.24 -17.50 -16.21
CA ALA A 262 -5.10 -18.20 -16.78
C ALA A 262 -4.62 -19.34 -15.85
N LEU A 263 -4.05 -20.38 -16.45
CA LEU A 263 -3.34 -21.44 -15.73
C LEU A 263 -1.85 -21.33 -16.08
N LEU A 264 -1.05 -20.90 -15.11
CA LEU A 264 0.37 -20.63 -15.28
C LEU A 264 1.18 -21.45 -14.30
N THR A 265 2.35 -21.96 -14.70
CA THR A 265 3.32 -22.54 -13.76
C THR A 265 3.87 -21.47 -12.80
N ALA A 266 4.58 -21.87 -11.75
CA ALA A 266 5.19 -20.91 -10.81
C ALA A 266 6.14 -19.91 -11.53
N ASP A 267 6.99 -20.39 -12.44
CA ASP A 267 7.90 -19.53 -13.21
C ASP A 267 7.14 -18.58 -14.14
N GLN A 268 6.06 -19.06 -14.78
CA GLN A 268 5.20 -18.24 -15.61
C GLN A 268 4.44 -17.19 -14.79
N ARG A 269 3.96 -17.51 -13.58
CA ARG A 269 3.31 -16.54 -12.67
C ARG A 269 4.27 -15.45 -12.23
N LYS A 270 5.53 -15.80 -11.97
CA LYS A 270 6.57 -14.81 -11.69
C LYS A 270 6.74 -13.86 -12.87
N ALA A 271 7.00 -14.40 -14.06
CA ALA A 271 7.17 -13.60 -15.28
C ALA A 271 5.91 -12.76 -15.61
N PHE A 272 4.71 -13.30 -15.38
CA PHE A 272 3.44 -12.59 -15.53
C PHE A 272 3.37 -11.37 -14.61
N GLY A 273 3.67 -11.56 -13.32
CA GLY A 273 3.67 -10.48 -12.35
C GLY A 273 4.65 -9.35 -12.70
N GLN A 274 5.85 -9.71 -13.17
CA GLN A 274 6.83 -8.73 -13.64
C GLN A 274 6.33 -7.98 -14.89
N ALA A 275 5.70 -8.67 -15.84
CA ALA A 275 5.17 -8.07 -17.05
C ALA A 275 4.04 -7.07 -16.76
N VAL A 276 3.11 -7.44 -15.88
CA VAL A 276 2.03 -6.56 -15.42
C VAL A 276 2.62 -5.35 -14.69
N ALA A 277 3.48 -5.54 -13.69
CA ALA A 277 4.09 -4.46 -12.93
C ALA A 277 4.90 -3.49 -13.83
N LYS A 278 5.65 -4.02 -14.80
CA LYS A 278 6.36 -3.20 -15.79
C LYS A 278 5.40 -2.34 -16.61
N THR A 279 4.27 -2.91 -17.04
CA THR A 279 3.23 -2.19 -17.80
C THR A 279 2.60 -1.09 -16.96
N VAL A 280 2.29 -1.38 -15.68
CA VAL A 280 1.76 -0.43 -14.70
C VAL A 280 2.68 0.78 -14.53
N ILE A 281 3.99 0.55 -14.42
CA ILE A 281 5.00 1.61 -14.30
C ILE A 281 5.15 2.39 -15.61
N SER A 282 5.31 1.70 -16.74
CA SER A 282 5.57 2.36 -18.02
C SER A 282 4.39 3.17 -18.57
N SER A 283 3.17 2.90 -18.09
CA SER A 283 1.95 3.59 -18.48
C SER A 283 1.61 4.79 -17.59
N GLY A 284 2.54 5.23 -16.73
CA GLY A 284 2.32 6.33 -15.79
C GLY A 284 1.86 7.64 -16.43
N GLU A 285 2.26 7.93 -17.66
CA GLU A 285 1.86 9.17 -18.37
C GLU A 285 0.53 9.04 -19.13
N ASN A 286 -0.11 7.86 -19.09
CA ASN A 286 -1.35 7.58 -19.80
C ASN A 286 -2.59 7.86 -18.96
N SER A 287 -3.72 8.07 -19.64
CA SER A 287 -5.03 8.18 -19.00
C SER A 287 -5.41 6.88 -18.27
N PRO A 288 -6.26 6.93 -17.22
CA PRO A 288 -6.71 5.73 -16.51
C PRO A 288 -7.25 4.64 -17.44
N GLU A 289 -8.06 5.00 -18.44
CA GLU A 289 -8.65 4.07 -19.41
C GLU A 289 -7.58 3.42 -20.30
N GLU A 290 -6.58 4.19 -20.74
CA GLU A 290 -5.46 3.64 -21.50
C GLU A 290 -4.62 2.68 -20.66
N ARG A 291 -4.39 2.99 -19.38
CA ARG A 291 -3.65 2.11 -18.46
C ARG A 291 -4.37 0.76 -18.29
N VAL A 292 -5.70 0.78 -18.13
CA VAL A 292 -6.54 -0.44 -18.11
C VAL A 292 -6.35 -1.25 -19.40
N LEU A 293 -6.44 -0.62 -20.58
CA LEU A 293 -6.28 -1.30 -21.86
C LEU A 293 -4.87 -1.87 -22.06
N MET A 294 -3.84 -1.16 -21.61
CA MET A 294 -2.45 -1.62 -21.69
C MET A 294 -2.23 -2.84 -20.81
N VAL A 295 -2.70 -2.82 -19.56
CA VAL A 295 -2.59 -3.97 -18.64
C VAL A 295 -3.37 -5.16 -19.17
N LYS A 296 -4.59 -4.94 -19.68
CA LYS A 296 -5.39 -5.98 -20.32
C LYS A 296 -4.66 -6.62 -21.50
N ARG A 297 -4.11 -5.81 -22.40
CA ARG A 297 -3.31 -6.30 -23.54
C ARG A 297 -2.12 -7.13 -23.06
N THR A 298 -1.39 -6.67 -22.04
CA THR A 298 -0.27 -7.42 -21.46
C THR A 298 -0.72 -8.81 -20.99
N CYS A 299 -1.88 -8.92 -20.33
CA CYS A 299 -2.44 -10.20 -19.89
C CYS A 299 -2.82 -11.10 -21.08
N GLU A 300 -3.54 -10.56 -22.06
CA GLU A 300 -4.03 -11.32 -23.23
C GLU A 300 -2.90 -11.82 -24.13
N THR A 301 -1.79 -11.08 -24.22
CA THR A 301 -0.63 -11.45 -25.05
C THR A 301 0.48 -12.17 -24.29
N PHE A 302 0.27 -12.48 -23.00
CA PHE A 302 1.30 -13.15 -22.20
C PHE A 302 1.47 -14.61 -22.64
N GLU A 303 2.50 -14.86 -23.44
CA GLU A 303 2.96 -16.21 -23.76
C GLU A 303 3.97 -16.62 -22.69
N GLY A 304 3.58 -17.51 -21.77
CA GLY A 304 4.42 -17.95 -20.67
C GLY A 304 5.70 -18.64 -21.17
N THR A 305 6.80 -17.91 -21.20
CA THR A 305 8.13 -18.39 -21.59
C THR A 305 8.70 -19.41 -20.63
#